data_AF-A0A1M5YU38-F1
#
_entry.id   AF-A0A1M5YU38-F1
#
_cell.length_a   1.000
_cell.length_b   1.000
_cell.length_c   1.000
_cell.angle_alpha   90.00
_cell.angle_beta   90.00
_cell.angle_gamma   90.00
#
_symmetry.space_group_name_H-M   'P 1'
#
loop_
_entity.id
_entity.type
_entity.pdbx_description
1 polymer ?
#
loop_
_entity_poly.entity_id
_entity_poly.type
_entity_poly.pdbx_seq_one_letter_code
_entity_poly.pdbx_strand_id
1 'polypeptide(L)'
;MPERPKRRLKPHLGLILMLLLAVVMIPVLAWNGVLSPDEQIATWFQRSGSLVVLCAALIEYILFKISLSNTPASGDAEPTGYQRKASPLYLRVIHGIKYLAAGVAIIGTVIWGYGDLIYSHITAIGH
;
A
#
# COMPACT_ATOMS: atom_id res chain seq x y z
N MET A 1 -30.38 -9.91 23.25
CA MET A 1 -30.06 -9.79 21.81
C MET A 1 -28.63 -9.29 21.70
N PRO A 2 -27.65 -10.09 21.25
CA PRO A 2 -26.32 -9.55 21.00
C PRO A 2 -26.37 -8.66 19.76
N GLU A 3 -26.00 -7.40 19.93
CA GLU A 3 -25.94 -6.43 18.85
C GLU A 3 -24.97 -6.90 17.76
N ARG A 4 -25.45 -6.99 16.52
CA ARG A 4 -24.57 -7.29 15.38
C ARG A 4 -23.66 -6.08 15.18
N PRO A 5 -22.32 -6.19 15.30
CA PRO A 5 -21.45 -5.07 14.97
C PRO A 5 -21.66 -4.77 13.49
N LYS A 6 -22.20 -3.57 13.18
CA LYS A 6 -22.27 -3.02 11.83
C LYS A 6 -20.84 -2.93 11.30
N ARG A 7 -20.35 -4.00 10.67
CA ARG A 7 -19.01 -4.08 10.06
C ARG A 7 -18.94 -3.04 8.95
N ARG A 8 -18.37 -1.88 9.27
CA ARG A 8 -18.08 -0.82 8.30
C ARG A 8 -16.89 -1.29 7.44
N LEU A 9 -17.16 -2.10 6.42
CA LEU A 9 -16.15 -2.57 5.46
C LEU A 9 -15.72 -1.45 4.48
N LYS A 10 -16.63 -0.53 4.17
CA LYS A 10 -16.43 0.62 3.25
C LYS A 10 -15.24 1.53 3.57
N PRO A 11 -14.97 1.94 4.83
CA PRO A 11 -13.82 2.81 5.14
C PRO A 11 -12.47 2.16 4.82
N HIS A 12 -12.34 0.84 4.92
CA HIS A 12 -11.07 0.17 4.64
C HIS A 12 -10.70 0.22 3.15
N LEU A 13 -11.68 0.11 2.25
CA LEU A 13 -11.45 0.21 0.82
C LEU A 13 -11.01 1.62 0.41
N GLY A 14 -11.66 2.65 0.97
CA GLY A 14 -11.28 4.05 0.73
C GLY A 14 -9.88 4.37 1.23
N LEU A 15 -9.49 3.82 2.39
CA LEU A 15 -8.15 3.98 2.94
C LEU A 15 -7.08 3.30 2.07
N ILE A 16 -7.33 2.08 1.58
CA ILE A 16 -6.41 1.38 0.66
C ILE A 16 -6.24 2.18 -0.62
N LEU A 17 -7.33 2.69 -1.20
CA LEU A 17 -7.27 3.52 -2.42
C LEU A 17 -6.46 4.81 -2.19
N MET A 18 -6.67 5.48 -1.06
CA MET A 18 -5.92 6.67 -0.69
C MET A 18 -4.42 6.35 -0.53
N LEU A 19 -4.07 5.23 0.11
CA LEU A 19 -2.67 4.80 0.27
C LEU A 19 -2.02 4.43 -1.05
N LEU A 20 -2.73 3.76 -1.96
CA LEU A 20 -2.24 3.46 -3.31
C LEU A 20 -1.97 4.74 -4.12
N LEU A 21 -2.84 5.74 -3.98
CA LEU A 21 -2.62 7.05 -4.60
C LEU A 21 -1.39 7.74 -3.98
N ALA A 22 -1.24 7.69 -2.66
CA ALA A 22 -0.09 8.27 -1.96
C ALA A 22 1.24 7.63 -2.40
N VAL A 23 1.29 6.31 -2.59
CA VAL A 23 2.45 5.57 -3.09
C VAL A 23 2.98 6.13 -4.42
N VAL A 24 2.09 6.58 -5.30
CA VAL A 24 2.47 7.15 -6.61
C VAL A 24 2.75 8.64 -6.49
N MET A 25 1.91 9.37 -5.75
CA MET A 25 2.01 10.83 -5.64
C MET A 25 3.26 11.28 -4.89
N ILE A 26 3.64 10.59 -3.80
CA ILE A 26 4.78 10.97 -2.96
C ILE A 26 6.10 11.03 -3.76
N PRO A 27 6.54 9.97 -4.47
CA PRO A 27 7.79 10.02 -5.22
C PRO A 27 7.73 10.99 -6.42
N VAL A 28 6.57 11.15 -7.06
CA VAL A 28 6.38 12.13 -8.15
C VAL A 28 6.54 13.56 -7.63
N LEU A 29 5.94 13.87 -6.48
CA LEU A 29 6.08 15.19 -5.85
C LEU A 29 7.52 15.42 -5.37
N ALA A 30 8.15 14.40 -4.79
CA ALA A 30 9.54 14.48 -4.34
C ALA A 30 10.51 14.70 -5.51
N TRP A 31 10.27 14.08 -6.66
CA TRP A 31 11.05 14.31 -7.88
C TRP A 31 10.98 15.75 -8.37
N ASN A 32 9.82 16.40 -8.23
CA ASN A 32 9.64 17.81 -8.59
C ASN A 32 10.17 18.78 -7.51
N GLY A 33 10.80 18.28 -6.44
CA GLY A 33 11.28 19.09 -5.32
C GLY A 33 10.16 19.70 -4.48
N VAL A 34 8.92 19.24 -4.64
CA VAL A 34 7.79 19.72 -3.84
C VAL A 34 7.99 19.31 -2.39
N LEU A 35 7.86 20.27 -1.47
CA LEU A 35 8.11 20.12 -0.04
C LEU A 35 9.58 19.81 0.32
N SER A 36 10.56 20.06 -0.57
CA SER A 36 11.98 19.97 -0.21
C SER A 36 12.36 21.16 0.68
N PRO A 37 12.57 20.99 2.00
CA PRO A 37 12.96 22.08 2.89
C PRO A 37 14.48 22.21 2.82
N ASP A 38 14.99 23.08 1.95
CA ASP A 38 16.41 23.42 1.74
C ASP A 38 17.39 22.24 1.45
N GLU A 39 16.90 21.00 1.37
CA GLU A 39 17.68 19.82 1.03
C GLU A 39 17.80 19.63 -0.49
N GLN A 40 18.88 18.94 -0.91
CA GLN A 40 19.03 18.51 -2.30
C GLN A 40 17.87 17.60 -2.72
N ILE A 41 17.32 17.86 -3.90
CA ILE A 41 16.17 17.13 -4.46
C ILE A 41 16.46 15.62 -4.52
N ALA A 42 17.72 15.24 -4.80
CA ALA A 42 18.16 13.85 -4.80
C ALA A 42 17.96 13.15 -3.44
N THR A 43 18.39 13.80 -2.36
CA THR A 43 18.24 13.32 -0.98
C THR A 43 16.77 13.28 -0.56
N TRP A 44 15.99 14.27 -0.99
CA TRP A 44 14.55 14.31 -0.72
C TRP A 44 13.80 13.18 -1.43
N PHE A 45 14.12 12.92 -2.71
CA PHE A 45 13.59 11.80 -3.48
C PHE A 45 13.94 10.45 -2.82
N GLN A 46 15.18 10.28 -2.35
CA GLN A 46 15.59 9.09 -1.61
C GLN A 46 14.72 8.88 -0.36
N ARG A 47 14.50 9.91 0.46
CA ARG A 47 13.67 9.80 1.68
C ARG A 47 12.21 9.48 1.37
N SER A 48 11.69 9.96 0.25
CA SER A 48 10.32 9.65 -0.20
C SER A 48 10.09 8.14 -0.38
N GLY A 49 11.14 7.37 -0.68
CA GLY A 49 11.08 5.90 -0.74
C GLY A 49 10.65 5.26 0.57
N SER A 50 11.09 5.78 1.73
CA SER A 50 10.67 5.25 3.04
C SER A 50 9.17 5.43 3.30
N LEU A 51 8.59 6.54 2.84
CA LEU A 51 7.15 6.79 2.91
C LEU A 51 6.38 5.82 1.99
N VAL A 52 6.90 5.54 0.80
CA VAL A 52 6.33 4.53 -0.12
C VAL A 52 6.30 3.14 0.54
N VAL A 53 7.41 2.73 1.17
CA VAL A 53 7.49 1.46 1.90
C VAL A 53 6.49 1.42 3.07
N LEU A 54 6.40 2.51 3.84
CA LEU A 54 5.44 2.62 4.93
C LEU A 54 4.00 2.47 4.44
N CYS A 55 3.63 3.16 3.36
CA CYS A 55 2.30 3.05 2.76
C CYS A 55 2.02 1.61 2.27
N ALA A 56 2.99 0.96 1.63
CA ALA A 56 2.87 -0.42 1.18
C ALA A 56 2.64 -1.39 2.36
N ALA A 57 3.41 -1.23 3.44
CA ALA A 57 3.25 -2.03 4.66
C ALA A 57 1.88 -1.81 5.33
N LEU A 58 1.38 -0.56 5.34
CA LEU A 58 0.04 -0.25 5.84
C LEU A 58 -1.06 -0.89 5.00
N ILE A 59 -0.93 -0.88 3.67
CA ILE A 59 -1.86 -1.58 2.77
C ILE A 59 -1.87 -3.08 3.08
N GLU A 60 -0.70 -3.69 3.23
CA GLU A 60 -0.58 -5.11 3.54
C GLU A 60 -1.20 -5.45 4.90
N TYR A 61 -0.98 -4.62 5.93
CA TYR A 61 -1.60 -4.77 7.25
C TYR A 61 -3.14 -4.71 7.17
N ILE A 62 -3.70 -3.75 6.43
CA ILE A 62 -5.15 -3.62 6.25
C ILE A 62 -5.70 -4.84 5.49
N LEU A 63 -5.03 -5.28 4.43
CA LEU A 63 -5.43 -6.47 3.66
C LEU A 63 -5.38 -7.73 4.51
N PHE A 64 -4.34 -7.89 5.35
CA PHE A 64 -4.24 -9.00 6.29
C PHE A 64 -5.40 -9.00 7.28
N LYS A 65 -5.75 -7.83 7.85
CA LYS A 65 -6.88 -7.67 8.76
C LYS A 65 -8.22 -8.01 8.09
N ILE A 66 -8.41 -7.62 6.81
CA ILE A 66 -9.61 -7.98 6.03
C ILE A 66 -9.65 -9.49 5.78
N SER A 67 -8.52 -10.10 5.42
CA SER A 67 -8.42 -11.54 5.17
C SER A 67 -8.73 -12.35 6.44
N LEU A 68 -8.15 -11.98 7.59
CA LEU A 68 -8.38 -12.65 8.87
C LEU A 68 -9.83 -12.51 9.34
N SER A 69 -10.47 -11.38 9.07
CA SER A 69 -11.89 -11.14 9.37
C SER A 69 -12.85 -11.97 8.52
N ASN A 70 -12.37 -12.51 7.40
CA ASN A 70 -13.12 -13.33 6.44
C ASN A 70 -12.83 -14.84 6.59
N THR A 71 -11.72 -15.22 7.20
CA THR A 71 -11.37 -16.61 7.50
C THR A 71 -11.87 -16.97 8.91
N PRO A 72 -12.69 -18.02 9.09
CA PRO A 72 -13.09 -18.44 10.42
C PRO A 72 -11.86 -18.98 11.15
N ALA A 73 -11.65 -18.57 12.39
CA ALA A 73 -10.71 -19.23 13.28
C ALA A 73 -11.17 -20.68 13.43
N SER A 74 -10.28 -21.62 13.07
CA SER A 74 -10.54 -23.05 13.03
C SER A 74 -11.15 -23.57 14.34
N GLY A 75 -12.27 -24.28 14.23
CA GLY A 75 -12.96 -24.95 15.34
C GLY A 75 -14.48 -24.87 15.20
N ASP A 76 -15.06 -25.81 14.46
CA ASP A 76 -16.47 -26.25 14.56
C ASP A 76 -17.62 -25.29 14.25
N ALA A 77 -17.39 -24.17 13.57
CA ALA A 77 -18.49 -23.33 13.07
C ALA A 77 -18.70 -23.54 11.57
N GLU A 78 -19.82 -24.20 11.23
CA GLU A 78 -20.49 -24.16 9.92
C GLU A 78 -20.22 -22.83 9.18
N PRO A 79 -19.94 -22.85 7.87
CA PRO A 79 -19.62 -21.65 7.10
C PRO A 79 -20.81 -20.67 7.17
N THR A 80 -20.76 -19.76 8.14
CA THR A 80 -21.76 -18.71 8.29
C THR A 80 -21.88 -17.99 6.95
N GLY A 81 -23.11 -17.84 6.44
CA GLY A 81 -23.44 -17.54 5.04
C GLY A 81 -22.84 -16.28 4.39
N TYR A 82 -21.91 -15.60 5.06
CA TYR A 82 -21.04 -14.57 4.53
C TYR A 82 -19.86 -15.11 3.70
N GLN A 83 -19.33 -16.30 4.03
CA GLN A 83 -18.27 -16.95 3.23
C GLN A 83 -18.72 -17.28 1.80
N ARG A 84 -20.02 -17.52 1.61
CA ARG A 84 -20.60 -17.90 0.31
C ARG A 84 -20.83 -16.72 -0.65
N LYS A 85 -20.57 -15.47 -0.23
CA LYS A 85 -20.81 -14.25 -1.03
C LYS A 85 -19.58 -13.40 -1.31
N ALA A 86 -18.38 -13.82 -0.92
CA ALA A 86 -17.17 -13.24 -1.51
C ALA A 86 -17.09 -13.78 -2.95
N SER A 87 -17.38 -12.93 -3.93
CA SER A 87 -17.26 -13.35 -5.33
C SER A 87 -15.81 -13.83 -5.58
N PRO A 88 -15.58 -14.85 -6.41
CA PRO A 88 -14.22 -15.28 -6.75
C PRO A 88 -13.39 -14.12 -7.33
N LEU A 89 -14.05 -13.14 -7.96
CA LEU A 89 -13.47 -11.88 -8.39
C LEU A 89 -12.90 -11.05 -7.22
N TYR A 90 -13.63 -10.93 -6.11
CA TYR A 90 -13.20 -10.17 -4.94
C TYR A 90 -11.92 -10.74 -4.32
N LEU A 91 -11.83 -12.07 -4.18
CA LEU A 91 -10.62 -12.74 -3.68
C LEU A 91 -9.44 -12.56 -4.64
N ARG A 92 -9.68 -12.61 -5.96
CA ARG A 92 -8.66 -12.39 -6.98
C ARG A 92 -8.11 -10.96 -6.92
N VAL A 93 -8.99 -9.96 -6.74
CA VAL A 93 -8.60 -8.55 -6.58
C VAL A 93 -7.76 -8.35 -5.32
N ILE A 94 -8.17 -8.92 -4.17
CA ILE A 94 -7.39 -8.82 -2.93
C ILE A 94 -5.98 -9.40 -3.11
N HIS A 95 -5.87 -10.60 -3.69
CA HIS A 95 -4.56 -11.20 -3.95
C HIS A 95 -3.73 -10.35 -4.89
N GLY A 96 -4.32 -9.80 -5.96
CA GLY A 96 -3.65 -8.89 -6.89
C GLY A 96 -3.10 -7.64 -6.20
N ILE A 97 -3.90 -6.98 -5.35
CA ILE A 97 -3.44 -5.80 -4.58
C ILE A 97 -2.33 -6.21 -3.61
N LYS A 98 -2.38 -7.41 -3.03
CA LYS A 98 -1.34 -7.91 -2.14
C LYS A 98 0.01 -8.04 -2.85
N TYR A 99 0.02 -8.66 -4.03
CA TYR A 99 1.23 -8.76 -4.86
C TYR A 99 1.72 -7.38 -5.32
N LEU A 100 0.80 -6.48 -5.69
CA LEU A 100 1.13 -5.10 -6.03
C LEU A 100 1.80 -4.37 -4.86
N ALA A 101 1.24 -4.47 -3.65
CA ALA A 101 1.79 -3.84 -2.45
C ALA A 101 3.19 -4.37 -2.14
N ALA A 102 3.43 -5.68 -2.26
CA ALA A 102 4.76 -6.26 -2.10
C ALA A 102 5.74 -5.70 -3.16
N GLY A 103 5.33 -5.62 -4.42
CA GLY A 103 6.15 -5.02 -5.48
C GLY A 103 6.49 -3.55 -5.21
N VAL A 104 5.50 -2.77 -4.76
CA VAL A 104 5.68 -1.37 -4.36
C VAL A 104 6.64 -1.27 -3.17
N ALA A 105 6.55 -2.14 -2.18
CA ALA A 105 7.47 -2.14 -1.04
C ALA A 105 8.91 -2.36 -1.52
N ILE A 106 9.13 -3.32 -2.43
CA ILE A 106 10.45 -3.56 -3.02
C ILE A 106 10.95 -2.31 -3.77
N ILE A 107 10.11 -1.72 -4.64
CA ILE A 107 10.47 -0.50 -5.38
C ILE A 107 10.79 0.65 -4.41
N GLY A 108 9.96 0.83 -3.38
CA GLY A 108 10.17 1.84 -2.34
C GLY A 108 11.48 1.65 -1.60
N THR A 109 11.87 0.40 -1.30
CA THR A 109 13.18 0.11 -0.67
C THR A 109 14.35 0.43 -1.59
N VAL A 110 14.22 0.18 -2.90
CA VAL A 110 15.25 0.55 -3.88
C VAL A 110 15.38 2.07 -3.98
N ILE A 111 14.27 2.80 -4.06
CA ILE A 111 14.28 4.27 -4.04
C ILE A 111 14.88 4.80 -2.74
N TRP A 112 14.58 4.16 -1.61
CA TRP A 112 15.12 4.57 -0.32
C TRP A 112 16.61 4.31 -0.17
N GLY A 113 17.12 3.21 -0.73
CA GLY A 113 18.55 2.87 -0.70
C GLY A 113 19.39 3.61 -1.73
N TYR A 114 18.85 3.83 -2.93
CA TYR A 114 19.62 4.28 -4.11
C TYR A 114 19.00 5.51 -4.81
N GLY A 115 18.06 6.20 -4.17
CA GLY A 115 17.30 7.30 -4.80
C GLY A 115 18.18 8.47 -5.25
N ASP A 116 19.24 8.76 -4.52
CA ASP A 116 20.25 9.77 -4.87
C ASP A 116 21.02 9.41 -6.16
N LEU A 117 21.43 8.16 -6.29
CA LEU A 117 22.12 7.63 -7.46
C LEU A 117 21.21 7.60 -8.70
N ILE A 118 19.94 7.20 -8.51
CA ILE A 118 18.93 7.17 -9.57
C ILE A 118 18.64 8.59 -10.06
N TYR A 119 18.42 9.53 -9.13
CA TYR A 119 18.14 10.92 -9.47
C TYR A 119 19.32 11.56 -10.21
N SER A 120 20.55 11.36 -9.72
CA SER A 120 21.76 11.89 -10.35
C SER A 120 22.03 11.29 -11.73
N HIS A 121 21.86 9.99 -11.93
CA HIS A 121 22.05 9.37 -13.26
C HIS A 121 21.01 9.85 -14.28
N ILE A 122 19.74 9.93 -13.90
CA ILE A 122 18.68 10.35 -14.82
C ILE A 122 18.83 11.82 -15.20
N THR A 123 19.17 12.69 -14.24
CA THR A 123 19.41 14.11 -14.51
C THR A 123 20.70 14.35 -15.31
N ALA A 124 21.73 13.49 -15.14
CA ALA A 124 22.96 13.55 -15.93
C ALA A 124 22.78 13.09 -17.39
N ILE A 125 21.88 12.13 -17.66
CA ILE A 125 21.57 11.67 -19.03
C ILE A 125 20.65 12.67 -19.77
N GLY A 126 19.94 13.52 -19.04
CA GLY A 126 19.04 14.54 -19.59
C GLY A 126 19.70 15.82 -20.09
N HIS A 127 21.03 15.96 -19.95
CA HIS A 127 21.85 17.07 -20.45
C HIS A 127 22.76 16.63 -21.60
#